data_AF-A0A7T1HKQ2-F1
#
_entry.id   AF-A0A7T1HKQ2-F1
#
_cell.length_a   1.000
_cell.length_b   1.000
_cell.length_c   1.000
_cell.angle_alpha   90.00
_cell.angle_beta   90.00
_cell.angle_gamma   90.00
#
_symmetry.space_group_name_H-M   'P 1'
#
loop_
_entity.id
_entity.type
_entity.pdbx_description
1 polymer ?
#
loop_
_entity_poly.entity_id
_entity_poly.type
_entity_poly.pdbx_seq_one_letter_code
_entity_poly.pdbx_strand_id
1 'polypeptide(L)'
;MTQPSPPTCTWRSGDTEALRVALSIPVTSAALAALNREMAQLQTHYPTGVCTAQGHLDSIAALNEQLAALTPAEVNSPVRSRRKGVAGGVVPNPLPLSKLAVVEYATELLLEETESEWDPAAPSPAVVLGKQRSQHIGQLALLLPRLQNWRQCNPDPFRGSLVRG
;
A
#
# COMPACT_ATOMS: atom_id res chain seq x y z
N MET A 1 -3.00 13.55 -38.84
CA MET A 1 -2.67 13.87 -37.43
C MET A 1 -3.82 13.40 -36.57
N THR A 2 -3.75 12.19 -36.03
CA THR A 2 -4.75 11.63 -35.11
C THR A 2 -4.37 12.07 -33.70
N GLN A 3 -5.06 13.09 -33.20
CA GLN A 3 -4.95 13.52 -31.81
C GLN A 3 -5.61 12.41 -30.95
N PRO A 4 -4.88 11.76 -30.02
CA PRO A 4 -5.51 10.82 -29.10
C PRO A 4 -6.51 11.59 -28.24
N SER A 5 -7.77 11.14 -28.24
CA SER A 5 -8.79 11.68 -27.34
C SER A 5 -8.28 11.56 -25.89
N PRO A 6 -8.46 12.59 -25.05
CA PRO A 6 -8.08 12.48 -23.65
C PRO A 6 -8.83 11.29 -23.03
N PRO A 7 -8.18 10.48 -22.17
CA PRO A 7 -8.87 9.42 -21.47
C PRO A 7 -10.01 10.05 -20.66
N THR A 8 -11.24 9.72 -21.03
CA THR A 8 -12.43 10.11 -20.28
C THR A 8 -12.55 9.19 -19.07
N CYS A 9 -11.72 9.44 -18.06
CA CYS A 9 -11.87 8.78 -16.78
C CYS A 9 -13.19 9.22 -16.15
N THR A 10 -14.02 8.23 -15.84
CA THR A 10 -15.32 8.40 -15.20
C THR A 10 -15.34 7.56 -13.94
N TRP A 11 -16.07 8.01 -12.93
CA TRP A 11 -16.20 7.28 -11.67
C TRP A 11 -16.88 5.93 -11.90
N ARG A 12 -16.33 4.88 -11.32
CA ARG A 12 -16.93 3.53 -11.26
C ARG A 12 -17.99 3.52 -10.18
N SER A 13 -18.95 2.60 -10.28
CA SER A 13 -20.04 2.42 -9.31
C SER A 13 -19.56 2.15 -7.87
N GLY A 14 -18.36 1.58 -7.69
CA GLY A 14 -17.76 1.34 -6.38
C GLY A 14 -16.92 2.49 -5.81
N ASP A 15 -16.55 3.49 -6.63
CA ASP A 15 -15.55 4.50 -6.23
C ASP A 15 -16.10 5.43 -5.14
N THR A 16 -17.40 5.74 -5.16
CA THR A 16 -18.04 6.56 -4.13
C THR A 16 -17.89 5.93 -2.75
N GLU A 17 -18.17 4.63 -2.64
CA GLU A 17 -18.08 3.92 -1.37
C GLU A 17 -16.61 3.74 -0.94
N ALA A 18 -15.72 3.44 -1.89
CA ALA A 18 -14.30 3.33 -1.63
C ALA A 18 -13.70 4.65 -1.12
N LEU A 19 -14.08 5.79 -1.71
CA LEU A 19 -13.68 7.12 -1.23
C LEU A 19 -14.22 7.41 0.16
N ARG A 20 -15.50 7.10 0.39
CA ARG A 20 -16.14 7.29 1.70
C ARG A 20 -15.39 6.53 2.80
N VAL A 21 -15.06 5.27 2.56
CA VAL A 21 -14.31 4.42 3.49
C VAL A 21 -12.88 4.92 3.65
N ALA A 22 -12.17 5.21 2.55
CA ALA A 22 -10.77 5.64 2.59
C ALA A 22 -10.58 6.99 3.32
N LEU A 23 -11.51 7.93 3.14
CA LEU A 23 -11.48 9.25 3.77
C LEU A 23 -12.18 9.29 5.14
N SER A 24 -12.74 8.17 5.62
CA SER A 24 -13.52 8.09 6.86
C SER A 24 -14.67 9.10 6.90
N ILE A 25 -15.40 9.22 5.79
CA ILE A 25 -16.57 10.11 5.66
C ILE A 25 -17.78 9.43 6.31
N PRO A 26 -18.52 10.12 7.21
CA PRO A 26 -19.70 9.56 7.85
C PRO A 26 -20.81 9.24 6.85
N VAL A 27 -21.65 8.24 7.16
CA VAL A 27 -22.84 7.88 6.39
C VAL A 27 -24.01 8.77 6.79
N THR A 28 -23.87 10.08 6.60
CA THR A 28 -24.97 11.05 6.75
C THR A 28 -25.38 11.60 5.39
N SER A 29 -26.66 11.96 5.23
CA SER A 29 -27.18 12.50 3.96
C SER A 29 -26.38 13.72 3.48
N ALA A 30 -26.00 14.62 4.39
CA ALA A 30 -25.21 15.80 4.07
C ALA A 30 -23.78 15.45 3.60
N ALA A 31 -23.12 14.49 4.26
CA ALA A 31 -21.77 14.08 3.91
C ALA A 31 -21.73 13.34 2.55
N LEU A 32 -22.72 12.48 2.28
CA LEU A 32 -22.86 11.79 1.00
C LEU A 32 -23.18 12.76 -0.14
N ALA A 33 -24.03 13.77 0.11
CA ALA A 33 -24.29 14.83 -0.87
C ALA A 33 -23.04 15.65 -1.18
N ALA A 34 -22.24 15.98 -0.16
CA ALA A 34 -20.96 16.67 -0.34
C ALA A 34 -19.96 15.83 -1.15
N LEU A 35 -19.84 14.53 -0.84
CA LEU A 35 -19.00 13.58 -1.58
C LEU A 35 -19.39 13.53 -3.07
N ASN A 36 -20.67 13.29 -3.37
CA ASN A 36 -21.16 13.21 -4.75
C ASN A 36 -20.94 14.53 -5.52
N ARG A 37 -21.12 15.67 -4.85
CA ARG A 37 -20.86 16.99 -5.44
C ARG A 37 -19.39 17.18 -5.80
N GLU A 38 -18.47 16.84 -4.91
CA GLU A 38 -17.03 16.97 -5.16
C GLU A 38 -16.55 15.99 -6.22
N MET A 39 -17.07 14.75 -6.22
CA MET A 39 -16.81 13.78 -7.30
C MET A 39 -17.26 14.31 -8.66
N ALA A 40 -18.47 14.87 -8.75
CA ALA A 40 -18.98 15.46 -9.99
C ALA A 40 -18.12 16.67 -10.43
N GLN A 41 -17.74 17.54 -9.50
CA GLN A 41 -16.89 18.69 -9.79
C GLN A 41 -15.51 18.28 -10.29
N LEU A 42 -14.88 17.27 -9.66
CA LEU A 42 -13.61 16.74 -10.12
C LEU A 42 -13.73 16.19 -11.55
N GLN A 43 -14.79 15.44 -11.84
CA GLN A 43 -15.02 14.89 -13.17
C GLN A 43 -15.26 15.97 -14.23
N THR A 44 -16.01 17.03 -13.89
CA THR A 44 -16.30 18.14 -14.81
C THR A 44 -15.08 19.01 -15.09
N HIS A 45 -14.30 19.33 -14.07
CA HIS A 45 -13.23 20.33 -14.18
C HIS A 45 -11.84 19.72 -14.39
N TYR A 46 -11.59 18.51 -13.88
CA TYR A 46 -10.29 17.84 -13.87
C TYR A 46 -10.42 16.32 -14.09
N PRO A 47 -10.82 15.87 -15.29
CA PRO A 47 -11.06 14.44 -15.57
C PRO A 47 -9.82 13.57 -15.37
N THR A 48 -8.61 14.10 -15.56
CA THR A 48 -7.36 13.40 -15.21
C THR A 48 -7.22 13.14 -13.71
N GLY A 49 -7.76 14.02 -12.87
CA GLY A 49 -7.82 13.84 -11.42
C GLY A 49 -8.69 12.65 -11.00
N VAL A 50 -9.71 12.29 -11.80
CA VAL A 50 -10.50 11.07 -11.60
C VAL A 50 -9.63 9.83 -11.81
N CYS A 51 -8.80 9.79 -12.86
CA CYS A 51 -7.89 8.67 -13.10
C CYS A 51 -6.90 8.52 -11.93
N THR A 52 -6.33 9.63 -11.45
CA THR A 52 -5.38 9.63 -10.32
C THR A 52 -6.06 9.16 -9.04
N ALA A 53 -7.27 9.62 -8.76
CA ALA A 53 -8.04 9.17 -7.60
C ALA A 53 -8.32 7.67 -7.67
N GLN A 54 -8.72 7.15 -8.83
CA GLN A 54 -8.93 5.72 -9.06
C GLN A 54 -7.65 4.90 -8.82
N GLY A 55 -6.51 5.36 -9.34
CA GLY A 55 -5.23 4.68 -9.08
C GLY A 55 -4.86 4.63 -7.60
N HIS A 56 -5.20 5.67 -6.83
CA HIS A 56 -5.02 5.65 -5.37
C HIS A 56 -6.02 4.73 -4.66
N LEU A 57 -7.28 4.65 -5.11
CA LEU A 57 -8.27 3.71 -4.57
C LEU A 57 -7.86 2.25 -4.84
N ASP A 58 -7.42 1.94 -6.05
CA ASP A 58 -6.93 0.62 -6.45
C ASP A 58 -5.68 0.25 -5.60
N SER A 59 -4.77 1.20 -5.36
CA SER A 59 -3.60 0.99 -4.49
C SER A 59 -3.98 0.73 -3.02
N ILE A 60 -4.97 1.47 -2.50
CA ILE A 60 -5.48 1.26 -1.14
C ILE A 60 -6.13 -0.11 -1.01
N ALA A 61 -6.90 -0.55 -2.01
CA ALA A 61 -7.50 -1.88 -2.02
C ALA A 61 -6.43 -2.98 -1.96
N ALA A 62 -5.41 -2.89 -2.81
CA ALA A 62 -4.29 -3.83 -2.80
C ALA A 62 -3.51 -3.84 -1.46
N LEU A 63 -3.34 -2.67 -0.83
CA LEU A 63 -2.70 -2.58 0.49
C LEU A 63 -3.58 -3.15 1.61
N ASN A 64 -4.90 -2.99 1.54
CA ASN A 64 -5.82 -3.60 2.50
C ASN A 64 -5.80 -5.13 2.40
N GLU A 65 -5.71 -5.69 1.18
CA GLU A 65 -5.56 -7.12 0.96
C GLU A 65 -4.24 -7.64 1.55
N GLN A 66 -3.13 -6.94 1.32
CA GLN A 66 -1.84 -7.28 1.92
C GLN A 66 -1.89 -7.22 3.46
N LEU A 67 -2.51 -6.19 4.03
CA LEU A 67 -2.70 -6.06 5.48
C LEU A 67 -3.55 -7.20 6.06
N ALA A 68 -4.59 -7.63 5.34
CA ALA A 68 -5.45 -8.74 5.76
C ALA A 68 -4.76 -10.10 5.63
N ALA A 69 -3.79 -10.23 4.71
CA ALA A 69 -3.01 -11.44 4.51
C ALA A 69 -1.86 -11.61 5.53
N LEU A 70 -1.51 -10.57 6.29
CA LEU A 70 -0.45 -10.67 7.30
C LEU A 70 -0.79 -11.67 8.39
N THR A 71 0.18 -12.52 8.73
CA THR A 71 0.08 -13.43 9.86
C THR A 71 0.23 -12.66 11.18
N PRO A 72 -0.30 -13.18 12.32
CA PRO A 72 -0.13 -12.54 13.63
C PRO A 72 1.33 -12.30 14.03
N ALA A 73 2.26 -13.13 13.53
CA ALA A 73 3.69 -12.95 13.73
C ALA A 73 4.20 -11.71 12.97
N GLU A 74 3.83 -11.52 11.72
CA GLU A 74 4.26 -10.39 10.89
C GLU A 74 3.66 -9.06 11.33
N VAL A 75 2.46 -9.07 11.93
CA VAL A 75 1.85 -7.85 12.47
C VAL A 75 2.70 -7.25 13.61
N ASN A 76 3.24 -8.12 14.46
CA ASN A 76 3.90 -7.73 15.71
C ASN A 76 5.43 -7.78 15.66
N SER A 77 6.03 -8.37 14.63
CA SER A 77 7.50 -8.54 14.58
C SER A 77 8.16 -7.41 13.79
N PRO A 78 9.15 -6.71 14.37
CA PRO A 78 10.01 -5.80 13.65
C PRO A 78 11.08 -6.63 12.89
N VAL A 79 10.63 -7.33 11.85
CA VAL A 79 11.49 -8.23 11.07
C VAL A 79 11.99 -7.50 9.84
N ARG A 80 13.32 -7.47 9.70
CA ARG A 80 13.97 -7.08 8.46
C ARG A 80 14.19 -8.34 7.64
N SER A 81 13.45 -8.48 6.53
CA SER A 81 13.74 -9.52 5.54
C SER A 81 14.85 -9.02 4.62
N ARG A 82 15.96 -9.77 4.55
CA ARG A 82 17.00 -9.57 3.55
C ARG A 82 17.03 -10.80 2.65
N ARG A 83 16.92 -10.57 1.34
CA ARG A 83 17.29 -11.59 0.35
C ARG A 83 18.79 -11.62 0.26
N LYS A 84 19.39 -12.71 0.73
CA LYS A 84 20.79 -13.02 0.55
C LYS A 84 20.86 -14.01 -0.62
N GLY A 85 21.52 -13.62 -1.70
CA GLY A 85 21.93 -14.62 -2.68
C GLY A 85 22.87 -15.59 -1.98
N VAL A 86 22.60 -16.90 -2.07
CA VAL A 86 23.32 -17.94 -1.30
C VAL A 86 24.82 -18.02 -1.60
N ALA A 87 25.32 -17.40 -2.66
CA ALA A 87 26.76 -17.31 -2.89
C ALA A 87 27.29 -15.93 -2.51
N GLY A 88 28.11 -15.89 -1.45
CA GLY A 88 28.99 -14.76 -1.16
C GLY A 88 30.11 -14.59 -2.20
N GLY A 89 29.79 -14.56 -3.50
CA GLY A 89 30.72 -14.23 -4.58
C GLY A 89 31.96 -15.14 -4.72
N VAL A 90 32.06 -16.24 -3.98
CA VAL A 90 33.22 -17.12 -4.03
C VAL A 90 33.07 -18.07 -5.21
N VAL A 91 33.83 -17.79 -6.27
CA VAL A 91 34.02 -18.73 -7.38
C VAL A 91 34.70 -20.00 -6.84
N PRO A 92 34.15 -21.20 -7.08
CA PRO A 92 34.75 -22.44 -6.60
C PRO A 92 36.15 -22.61 -7.19
N ASN A 93 37.12 -22.89 -6.31
CA ASN A 93 38.48 -23.26 -6.66
C ASN A 93 38.82 -24.62 -6.03
N PRO A 94 39.00 -25.70 -6.82
CA PRO A 94 39.06 -25.72 -8.28
C PRO A 94 37.69 -25.55 -8.96
N LEU A 95 37.72 -25.07 -10.21
CA LEU A 95 36.52 -24.92 -11.03
C LEU A 95 35.90 -26.29 -11.32
N PRO A 96 34.56 -26.40 -11.38
CA PRO A 96 33.87 -27.64 -11.71
C PRO A 96 34.29 -28.15 -13.09
N LEU A 97 34.78 -29.39 -13.14
CA LEU A 97 35.31 -30.01 -14.36
C LEU A 97 34.23 -30.75 -15.18
N SER A 98 33.00 -30.87 -14.67
CA SER A 98 31.88 -31.56 -15.34
C SER A 98 30.67 -30.65 -15.48
N LYS A 99 29.89 -30.84 -16.56
CA LYS A 99 28.64 -30.09 -16.79
C LYS A 99 27.62 -30.30 -15.66
N LEU A 100 27.59 -31.50 -15.07
CA LEU A 100 26.68 -31.82 -13.97
C LEU A 100 27.05 -31.02 -12.71
N ALA A 101 28.33 -30.90 -12.40
CA ALA A 101 28.81 -30.06 -11.28
C ALA A 101 28.56 -28.56 -11.50
N VAL A 102 28.59 -28.10 -12.76
CA VAL A 102 28.19 -26.71 -13.11
C VAL A 102 26.70 -26.49 -12.86
N VAL A 103 25.86 -27.46 -13.20
CA VAL A 103 24.41 -27.38 -12.97
C VAL A 103 24.09 -27.39 -11.48
N GLU A 104 24.70 -28.30 -10.71
CA GLU A 104 24.54 -28.36 -9.25
C GLU A 104 24.97 -27.05 -8.57
N TYR A 105 26.13 -26.52 -8.95
CA TYR A 105 26.60 -25.22 -8.46
C TYR A 105 25.68 -24.06 -8.86
N ALA A 106 25.19 -24.04 -10.10
CA ALA A 106 24.24 -23.03 -10.56
C ALA A 106 22.90 -23.14 -9.82
N THR A 107 22.47 -24.34 -9.43
CA THR A 107 21.27 -24.53 -8.63
C THR A 107 21.44 -24.07 -7.18
N GLU A 108 22.61 -24.27 -6.57
CA GLU A 108 22.91 -23.74 -5.23
C GLU A 108 22.94 -22.20 -5.21
N LEU A 109 23.46 -21.58 -6.27
CA LEU A 109 23.45 -20.12 -6.48
C LEU A 109 22.04 -19.53 -6.58
N LEU A 110 21.07 -20.30 -7.07
CA LEU A 110 19.68 -19.87 -7.26
C LEU A 110 18.82 -20.03 -6.00
N LEU A 111 19.36 -20.63 -4.93
CA LEU A 111 18.66 -20.67 -3.66
C LEU A 111 18.60 -19.25 -3.09
N GLU A 112 17.39 -18.69 -2.99
CA GLU A 112 17.14 -17.44 -2.30
C GLU A 112 17.09 -17.71 -0.79
N GLU A 113 18.18 -17.43 -0.06
CA GLU A 113 18.12 -17.41 1.39
C GLU A 113 17.46 -16.10 1.85
N THR A 114 16.31 -16.22 2.52
CA THR A 114 15.64 -15.10 3.17
C THR A 114 16.03 -15.10 4.65
N GLU A 115 17.06 -14.34 5.00
CA GLU A 115 17.40 -14.09 6.40
C GLU A 115 16.36 -13.12 6.98
N SER A 116 15.66 -13.58 8.02
CA SER A 116 14.72 -12.78 8.80
C SER A 116 15.40 -12.41 10.11
N GLU A 117 15.99 -11.22 10.19
CA GLU A 117 16.64 -10.75 11.41
C GLU A 117 15.65 -9.95 12.26
N TRP A 118 15.64 -10.22 13.57
CA TRP A 118 14.92 -9.40 14.54
C TRP A 118 15.68 -8.10 14.76
N ASP A 119 15.13 -6.98 14.28
CA ASP A 119 15.71 -5.66 14.47
C ASP A 119 14.74 -4.81 15.31
N PRO A 120 15.03 -4.53 16.58
CA PRO A 120 14.12 -3.77 17.45
C PRO A 120 13.86 -2.33 16.96
N ALA A 121 14.64 -1.81 16.02
CA ALA A 121 14.44 -0.51 15.41
C ALA A 121 13.66 -0.55 14.08
N ALA A 122 13.41 -1.74 13.51
CA ALA A 122 12.69 -1.87 12.25
C ALA A 122 11.17 -1.73 12.44
N PRO A 123 10.45 -0.97 11.58
CA PRO A 123 9.00 -0.97 11.61
C PRO A 123 8.46 -2.33 11.15
N SER A 124 7.43 -2.85 11.83
CA SER A 124 6.78 -4.09 11.39
C SER A 124 6.15 -3.91 10.00
N PRO A 125 5.99 -5.00 9.21
CA PRO A 125 5.27 -4.97 7.93
C PRO A 125 3.93 -4.25 8.00
N ALA A 126 3.14 -4.47 9.07
CA ALA A 126 1.88 -3.78 9.28
C ALA A 126 2.02 -2.25 9.39
N VAL A 127 3.07 -1.76 10.06
CA VAL A 127 3.36 -0.33 10.18
C VAL A 127 3.77 0.26 8.82
N VAL A 128 4.58 -0.45 8.05
CA VAL A 128 5.02 0.00 6.72
C VAL A 128 3.84 0.09 5.75
N LEU A 129 3.04 -0.96 5.65
CA LEU A 129 1.85 -0.99 4.79
C LEU A 129 0.80 0.03 5.24
N GLY A 130 0.60 0.17 6.56
CA GLY A 130 -0.27 1.19 7.13
C GLY A 130 0.17 2.61 6.77
N LYS A 131 1.48 2.88 6.77
CA LYS A 131 2.04 4.18 6.34
C LYS A 131 1.81 4.44 4.86
N GLN A 132 2.05 3.46 4.00
CA GLN A 132 1.77 3.57 2.55
C GLN A 132 0.30 3.83 2.28
N ARG A 133 -0.61 3.12 2.96
CA ARG A 133 -2.05 3.33 2.88
C ARG A 133 -2.42 4.76 3.28
N SER A 134 -1.87 5.25 4.39
CA SER A 134 -2.07 6.64 4.84
C SER A 134 -1.55 7.69 3.85
N GLN A 135 -0.47 7.41 3.13
CA GLN A 135 0.04 8.30 2.08
C GLN A 135 -0.96 8.41 0.91
N HIS A 136 -1.50 7.30 0.43
CA HIS A 136 -2.52 7.31 -0.62
C HIS A 136 -3.81 8.03 -0.18
N ILE A 137 -4.25 7.82 1.07
CA ILE A 137 -5.37 8.56 1.65
C ILE A 137 -5.07 10.06 1.70
N GLY A 138 -3.83 10.44 2.04
CA GLY A 138 -3.37 11.83 2.00
C GLY A 138 -3.47 12.44 0.59
N GLN A 139 -3.05 11.70 -0.45
CA GLN A 139 -3.18 12.15 -1.83
C GLN A 139 -4.65 12.33 -2.25
N LEU A 140 -5.53 11.40 -1.88
CA LEU A 140 -6.98 11.53 -2.12
C LEU A 140 -7.57 12.78 -1.44
N ALA A 141 -7.13 13.10 -0.22
CA ALA A 141 -7.60 14.29 0.49
C ALA A 141 -7.11 15.60 -0.13
N LEU A 142 -5.99 15.59 -0.87
CA LEU A 142 -5.51 16.73 -1.66
C LEU A 142 -6.31 16.90 -2.95
N LEU A 143 -6.72 15.80 -3.59
CA LEU A 143 -7.56 15.82 -4.80
C LEU A 143 -9.00 16.27 -4.51
N LEU A 144 -9.51 15.98 -3.32
CA LEU A 144 -10.88 16.29 -2.89
C LEU A 144 -10.87 17.20 -1.64
N PRO A 145 -10.36 18.44 -1.75
CA PRO A 145 -10.02 19.27 -0.59
C PRO A 145 -11.24 19.65 0.25
N ARG A 146 -12.43 19.83 -0.36
CA ARG A 146 -13.64 20.19 0.40
C ARG A 146 -14.17 19.05 1.27
N LEU A 147 -13.74 17.81 1.03
CA LEU A 147 -14.09 16.67 1.85
C LEU A 147 -13.30 16.60 3.16
N GLN A 148 -12.22 17.38 3.31
CA GLN A 148 -11.41 17.39 4.54
C GLN A 148 -12.23 17.74 5.78
N ASN A 149 -13.21 18.64 5.66
CA ASN A 149 -14.11 19.03 6.76
C ASN A 149 -15.05 17.89 7.21
N TRP A 150 -15.22 16.87 6.38
CA TRP A 150 -16.07 15.71 6.66
C TRP A 150 -15.28 14.48 7.13
N ARG A 151 -13.95 14.52 7.05
CA ARG A 151 -13.10 13.42 7.48
C ARG A 151 -13.16 13.31 8.98
N GLN A 152 -13.51 12.13 9.48
CA GLN A 152 -13.23 11.79 10.87
C GLN A 152 -11.73 11.53 10.97
N CYS A 153 -10.96 12.54 11.37
CA CYS A 153 -9.59 12.29 11.82
C CYS A 153 -9.68 11.25 12.93
N ASN A 154 -8.98 10.13 12.74
CA ASN A 154 -8.99 9.00 13.65
C ASN A 154 -8.87 9.52 15.10
N PRO A 155 -9.79 9.19 16.02
CA PRO A 155 -9.58 9.50 17.42
C PRO A 155 -8.26 8.88 17.84
N ASP A 156 -7.46 9.67 18.55
CA ASP A 156 -6.17 9.29 19.16
C ASP A 156 -6.22 7.83 19.64
N PRO A 157 -5.25 6.96 19.28
CA PRO A 157 -5.20 5.62 19.81
C PRO A 157 -4.98 5.71 21.33
N PHE A 158 -6.07 5.56 22.08
CA PHE A 158 -6.12 5.38 23.54
C PHE A 158 -5.15 6.26 24.37
N ARG A 159 -5.60 7.46 24.79
CA ARG A 159 -4.94 8.28 25.83
C ARG A 159 -5.25 7.83 27.28
N GLY A 160 -5.58 6.56 27.48
CA GLY A 160 -5.83 6.03 28.82
C GLY A 160 -4.52 5.75 29.56
N SER A 161 -4.36 6.31 30.76
CA SER A 161 -3.31 5.87 31.69
C SER A 161 -3.62 4.43 32.11
N LEU A 162 -2.70 3.50 31.84
CA LEU A 162 -2.73 2.16 32.42
C LEU A 162 -2.43 2.28 33.91
N VAL A 163 -3.48 2.45 34.72
CA VAL A 163 -3.38 2.32 36.17
C VAL A 163 -3.24 0.82 36.47
N ARG A 164 -2.02 0.37 36.79
CA ARG A 164 -1.82 -0.92 37.45
C ARG A 164 -2.34 -0.80 38.88
N GLY A 165 -3.41 -1.52 39.19
CA GLY A 165 -3.80 -1.87 40.55
C GLY A 165 -3.00 -3.05 41.07
#